data_AF-A0A1G4U562-F1
#
_entry.id   AF-A0A1G4U562-F1
#
_cell.length_a   1.000
_cell.length_b   1.000
_cell.length_c   1.000
_cell.angle_alpha   90.00
_cell.angle_beta   90.00
_cell.angle_gamma   90.00
#
_symmetry.space_group_name_H-M   'P 1'
#
loop_
_entity.id
_entity.type
_entity.pdbx_description
1 polymer ?
#
loop_
_entity_poly.entity_id
_entity_poly.type
_entity_poly.pdbx_seq_one_letter_code
_entity_poly.pdbx_strand_id
1 'polypeptide(L)'
;MVQLLKKSSLVLLFAASVSCTMRNPQLPMKGTFGSDLDFLKAKDSVIVLKDGSGLGQVIVSPKYQAKVFTSTADGLNGKSFGWIKYETFDLKQPDPHMNAFGGEDRLWLGPEGGQFSLFFKPGTKMEFANWHTPAAVDNESWELISASDKKVSMSKSTHLQNYAGTELSIKLERDVEIMEPRAIQQVLSIDADTAVKTVGFNTVNSLINVGDKAWDKATGAPCLWNLDMFTPSPKVVIVVPYNENAKGKVATTNYFGEIPKDRITYKNGILLFKADGKSRGKLGIPPHRAKNIAGSYDAENDVLTITMFDVDSTASYLNQEWKTDTAPYSGDAVNAYNDGPLANSKQMGPFYEIESVSPAAFLKPGEKLTHKHSVFHFTGNKTALNKIALKTLGISLDDISATFK
;
A
#
# COMPACT_ATOMS: atom_id res chain seq x y z
N MET A 1 12.40 97.24 -1.87
CA MET A 1 12.89 97.35 -0.48
C MET A 1 12.00 96.49 0.39
N VAL A 2 12.62 95.64 1.21
CA VAL A 2 12.09 95.03 2.45
C VAL A 2 11.04 93.91 2.33
N GLN A 3 11.56 92.69 2.52
CA GLN A 3 10.99 91.51 3.19
C GLN A 3 9.84 91.79 4.18
N LEU A 4 8.85 90.89 4.23
CA LEU A 4 8.36 90.37 5.52
C LEU A 4 7.74 88.97 5.36
N LEU A 5 8.17 88.08 6.25
CA LEU A 5 7.78 86.67 6.38
C LEU A 5 6.28 86.48 6.70
N LYS A 6 5.72 85.32 6.31
CA LYS A 6 4.74 84.59 7.15
C LYS A 6 4.60 83.09 6.78
N LYS A 7 5.20 82.28 7.65
CA LYS A 7 4.77 80.98 8.23
C LYS A 7 4.14 79.92 7.32
N SER A 8 4.91 78.84 7.16
CA SER A 8 4.52 77.52 6.67
C SER A 8 3.53 76.80 7.61
N SER A 9 2.47 76.24 7.05
CA SER A 9 1.68 75.17 7.68
C SER A 9 1.78 73.94 6.78
N LEU A 10 2.51 72.93 7.26
CA LEU A 10 2.68 71.63 6.61
C LEU A 10 1.54 70.72 7.08
N VAL A 11 0.58 70.44 6.20
CA VAL A 11 -0.46 69.43 6.42
C VAL A 11 0.10 68.08 5.93
N LEU A 12 0.45 67.19 6.87
CA LEU A 12 0.74 65.80 6.56
C LEU A 12 -0.57 65.04 6.31
N LEU A 13 -0.83 64.64 5.06
CA LEU A 13 -1.75 63.55 4.76
C LEU A 13 -1.00 62.22 4.95
N PHE A 14 -1.37 61.45 5.97
CA PHE A 14 -0.99 60.04 6.09
C PHE A 14 -1.90 59.21 5.18
N ALA A 15 -1.38 58.79 4.02
CA ALA A 15 -1.97 57.73 3.23
C ALA A 15 -1.58 56.39 3.85
N ALA A 16 -2.51 55.73 4.54
CA ALA A 16 -2.33 54.36 5.01
C ALA A 16 -2.41 53.40 3.82
N SER A 17 -1.26 52.96 3.31
CA SER A 17 -1.19 51.85 2.36
C SER A 17 -1.49 50.55 3.11
N VAL A 18 -2.71 50.03 2.95
CA VAL A 18 -3.04 48.65 3.32
C VAL A 18 -2.26 47.74 2.38
N SER A 19 -1.10 47.27 2.83
CA SER A 19 -0.33 46.25 2.13
C SER A 19 -1.07 44.92 2.31
N CYS A 20 -1.92 44.58 1.34
CA CYS A 20 -2.49 43.25 1.23
C CYS A 20 -1.34 42.31 0.85
N THR A 21 -0.73 41.65 1.84
CA THR A 21 0.21 40.57 1.61
C THR A 21 -0.57 39.43 0.96
N MET A 22 -0.52 39.36 -0.38
CA MET A 22 -0.88 38.15 -1.10
C MET A 22 0.02 37.04 -0.56
N ARG A 23 -0.52 36.17 0.31
CA ARG A 23 0.10 34.90 0.67
C ARG A 23 0.26 34.13 -0.62
N ASN A 24 1.48 34.04 -1.10
CA ASN A 24 1.87 33.08 -2.12
C ASN A 24 1.44 31.71 -1.58
N PRO A 25 0.59 30.92 -2.28
CA PRO A 25 0.26 29.58 -1.82
C PRO A 25 1.56 28.79 -1.87
N GLN A 26 2.20 28.66 -0.72
CA GLN A 26 3.33 27.78 -0.53
C GLN A 26 2.83 26.39 -0.92
N LEU A 27 3.47 25.77 -1.92
CA LEU A 27 3.16 24.38 -2.27
C LEU A 27 3.14 23.57 -0.97
N PRO A 28 2.10 22.75 -0.72
CA PRO A 28 2.01 21.96 0.50
C PRO A 28 3.32 21.23 0.74
N MET A 29 3.80 21.22 1.99
CA MET A 29 5.00 20.47 2.35
C MET A 29 4.70 18.99 2.11
N LYS A 30 5.20 18.42 1.00
CA LYS A 30 5.02 17.01 0.65
C LYS A 30 5.47 16.14 1.84
N GLY A 31 4.67 15.15 2.20
CA GLY A 31 4.99 14.18 3.27
C GLY A 31 4.24 14.37 4.59
N THR A 32 3.42 15.42 4.76
CA THR A 32 2.45 15.49 5.86
C THR A 32 1.06 15.07 5.41
N PHE A 33 0.29 14.49 6.33
CA PHE A 33 -1.06 14.02 6.05
C PHE A 33 -2.02 15.13 5.59
N GLY A 34 -1.94 16.31 6.21
CA GLY A 34 -2.77 17.47 5.86
C GLY A 34 -2.48 17.96 4.44
N SER A 35 -1.20 18.00 4.04
CA SER A 35 -0.80 18.36 2.68
C SER A 35 -1.34 17.37 1.64
N ASP A 36 -1.30 16.08 1.95
CA ASP A 36 -1.82 15.04 1.07
C ASP A 36 -3.35 15.06 1.01
N LEU A 37 -4.01 15.33 2.12
CA LEU A 37 -5.46 15.51 2.16
C LEU A 37 -5.90 16.68 1.30
N ASP A 38 -5.23 17.84 1.40
CA ASP A 38 -5.56 19.02 0.61
C ASP A 38 -5.29 18.78 -0.88
N PHE A 39 -4.18 18.12 -1.21
CA PHE A 39 -3.88 17.72 -2.60
C PHE A 39 -4.97 16.80 -3.16
N LEU A 40 -5.32 15.73 -2.44
CA LEU A 40 -6.30 14.75 -2.90
C LEU A 40 -7.70 15.35 -3.02
N LYS A 41 -8.12 16.21 -2.08
CA LYS A 41 -9.40 16.94 -2.14
C LYS A 41 -9.51 17.85 -3.37
N ALA A 42 -8.40 18.39 -3.85
CA ALA A 42 -8.39 19.19 -5.07
C ALA A 42 -8.57 18.34 -6.34
N LYS A 43 -8.33 17.01 -6.25
CA LYS A 43 -8.44 16.07 -7.37
C LYS A 43 -9.76 15.28 -7.36
N ASP A 44 -10.30 15.02 -6.16
CA ASP A 44 -11.53 14.26 -5.99
C ASP A 44 -12.14 14.36 -4.57
N SER A 45 -13.36 13.86 -4.42
CA SER A 45 -14.02 13.66 -3.12
C SER A 45 -13.45 12.43 -2.38
N VAL A 46 -12.46 12.66 -1.52
CA VAL A 46 -11.94 11.63 -0.60
C VAL A 46 -12.70 11.56 0.72
N ILE A 47 -12.67 10.40 1.35
CA ILE A 47 -13.27 10.14 2.67
C ILE A 47 -12.16 10.05 3.71
N VAL A 48 -12.35 10.68 4.86
CA VAL A 48 -11.39 10.64 5.97
C VAL A 48 -12.01 9.90 7.14
N LEU A 49 -11.43 8.74 7.49
CA LEU A 49 -11.75 8.00 8.69
C LEU A 49 -10.88 8.52 9.85
N LYS A 50 -11.41 8.49 11.08
CA LYS A 50 -10.72 9.00 12.27
C LYS A 50 -10.93 8.09 13.46
N ASP A 51 -9.91 7.90 14.30
CA ASP A 51 -10.04 7.20 15.58
C ASP A 51 -10.76 8.09 16.61
N GLY A 52 -10.99 7.58 17.82
CA GLY A 52 -11.68 8.33 18.88
C GLY A 52 -10.89 9.55 19.38
N SER A 53 -9.57 9.58 19.17
CA SER A 53 -8.71 10.72 19.53
C SER A 53 -8.72 11.83 18.47
N GLY A 54 -9.02 11.49 17.22
CA GLY A 54 -8.90 12.37 16.06
C GLY A 54 -7.46 12.54 15.58
N LEU A 55 -6.47 11.92 16.23
CA LEU A 55 -5.07 11.91 15.79
C LEU A 55 -4.83 10.81 14.75
N GLY A 56 -5.37 9.61 14.98
CA GLY A 56 -5.37 8.53 14.00
C GLY A 56 -6.32 8.88 12.86
N GLN A 57 -5.83 9.03 11.63
CA GLN A 57 -6.67 9.30 10.47
C GLN A 57 -6.25 8.50 9.25
N VAL A 58 -7.20 8.18 8.37
CA VAL A 58 -7.00 7.39 7.14
C VAL A 58 -7.76 8.03 5.98
N ILE A 59 -7.10 8.23 4.83
CA ILE A 59 -7.73 8.76 3.61
C ILE A 59 -8.09 7.62 2.67
N VAL A 60 -9.36 7.53 2.30
CA VAL A 60 -9.91 6.51 1.39
C VAL A 60 -10.49 7.19 0.16
N SER A 61 -10.34 6.58 -1.02
CA SER A 61 -10.96 7.09 -2.25
C SER A 61 -11.71 6.01 -3.02
N PRO A 62 -13.05 6.15 -3.19
CA PRO A 62 -13.81 5.30 -4.10
C PRO A 62 -13.38 5.45 -5.57
N LYS A 63 -13.05 6.67 -6.03
CA LYS A 63 -12.67 6.93 -7.44
C LYS A 63 -11.36 6.26 -7.83
N TYR A 64 -10.37 6.34 -6.97
CA TYR A 64 -9.07 5.74 -7.24
C TYR A 64 -9.05 4.34 -6.64
N GLN A 65 -9.77 3.39 -7.26
CA GLN A 65 -9.66 1.96 -6.96
C GLN A 65 -10.08 1.55 -5.52
N ALA A 66 -10.98 2.29 -4.86
CA ALA A 66 -11.36 2.02 -3.46
C ALA A 66 -10.15 1.89 -2.50
N LYS A 67 -9.03 2.56 -2.81
CA LYS A 67 -7.76 2.40 -2.08
C LYS A 67 -7.74 3.22 -0.79
N VAL A 68 -6.88 2.80 0.13
CA VAL A 68 -6.36 3.69 1.17
C VAL A 68 -5.18 4.43 0.56
N PHE A 69 -5.25 5.76 0.53
CA PHE A 69 -4.14 6.58 0.02
C PHE A 69 -3.02 6.67 1.05
N THR A 70 -3.37 7.06 2.26
CA THR A 70 -2.43 7.23 3.36
C THR A 70 -3.15 7.30 4.71
N SER A 71 -2.41 7.06 5.78
CA SER A 71 -2.81 7.22 7.17
C SER A 71 -1.82 8.10 7.95
N THR A 72 -2.21 8.52 9.16
CA THR A 72 -1.37 9.29 10.10
C THR A 72 -1.72 8.93 11.53
N ALA A 73 -0.72 8.98 12.40
CA ALA A 73 -0.85 8.79 13.84
C ALA A 73 -0.89 10.10 14.65
N ASP A 74 -0.81 11.26 13.98
CA ASP A 74 -0.61 12.57 14.64
C ASP A 74 -1.40 13.71 13.98
N GLY A 75 -2.56 13.37 13.42
CA GLY A 75 -3.45 14.32 12.76
C GLY A 75 -2.83 14.98 11.53
N LEU A 76 -3.35 16.17 11.18
CA LEU A 76 -3.02 16.86 9.92
C LEU A 76 -1.54 17.24 9.78
N ASN A 77 -0.84 17.49 10.90
CA ASN A 77 0.58 17.82 10.89
C ASN A 77 1.47 16.57 10.95
N GLY A 78 0.87 15.39 11.17
CA GLY A 78 1.58 14.12 11.23
C GLY A 78 2.13 13.68 9.88
N LYS A 79 3.07 12.74 9.95
CA LYS A 79 3.63 12.08 8.78
C LYS A 79 2.54 11.32 8.00
N SER A 80 2.61 11.41 6.68
CA SER A 80 1.87 10.55 5.76
C SER A 80 2.64 9.25 5.56
N PHE A 81 2.03 8.10 5.82
CA PHE A 81 2.71 6.80 5.75
C PHE A 81 2.66 6.15 4.37
N GLY A 82 1.54 6.30 3.67
CA GLY A 82 1.35 5.84 2.30
C GLY A 82 2.20 6.60 1.29
N TRP A 83 2.60 5.92 0.23
CA TRP A 83 3.24 6.55 -0.92
C TRP A 83 2.20 7.03 -1.93
N ILE A 84 2.31 8.29 -2.38
CA ILE A 84 1.44 8.91 -3.39
C ILE A 84 2.30 9.41 -4.54
N LYS A 85 1.92 9.05 -5.77
CA LYS A 85 2.56 9.56 -7.00
C LYS A 85 1.77 10.75 -7.56
N TYR A 86 2.07 11.93 -7.05
CA TYR A 86 1.35 13.17 -7.39
C TYR A 86 1.27 13.42 -8.90
N GLU A 87 2.32 13.08 -9.65
CA GLU A 87 2.41 13.35 -11.09
C GLU A 87 1.37 12.54 -11.90
N THR A 88 0.94 11.37 -11.40
CA THR A 88 -0.07 10.53 -12.06
C THR A 88 -1.42 11.24 -12.13
N PHE A 89 -1.74 12.12 -11.18
CA PHE A 89 -3.01 12.86 -11.14
C PHE A 89 -3.11 13.98 -12.18
N ASP A 90 -2.01 14.34 -12.82
CA ASP A 90 -1.96 15.37 -13.87
C ASP A 90 -1.93 14.76 -15.28
N LEU A 91 -1.99 13.43 -15.39
CA LEU A 91 -2.10 12.75 -16.67
C LEU A 91 -3.40 13.13 -17.37
N LYS A 92 -3.28 13.61 -18.61
CA LYS A 92 -4.45 13.96 -19.44
C LYS A 92 -5.25 12.74 -19.89
N GLN A 93 -4.58 11.59 -19.96
CA GLN A 93 -5.14 10.30 -20.34
C GLN A 93 -4.49 9.22 -19.48
N PRO A 94 -5.22 8.17 -19.09
CA PRO A 94 -4.63 7.05 -18.38
C PRO A 94 -3.44 6.43 -19.11
N ASP A 95 -2.43 6.00 -18.36
CA ASP A 95 -1.36 5.17 -18.90
C ASP A 95 -1.94 3.81 -19.32
N PRO A 96 -1.60 3.30 -20.51
CA PRO A 96 -2.17 2.03 -20.99
C PRO A 96 -1.71 0.82 -20.17
N HIS A 97 -0.55 0.85 -19.53
CA HIS A 97 -0.01 -0.26 -18.76
C HIS A 97 -0.51 -0.25 -17.32
N MET A 98 -0.33 0.87 -16.61
CA MET A 98 -0.77 1.03 -15.23
C MET A 98 -0.79 2.48 -14.78
N ASN A 99 -1.84 2.86 -14.06
CA ASN A 99 -2.03 4.18 -13.50
C ASN A 99 -1.61 4.19 -12.03
N ALA A 100 -0.30 4.29 -11.81
CA ALA A 100 0.32 4.24 -10.49
C ALA A 100 0.00 5.50 -9.64
N PHE A 101 -1.21 5.63 -9.09
CA PHE A 101 -1.56 6.74 -8.16
C PHE A 101 -0.90 6.61 -6.78
N GLY A 102 -0.33 5.44 -6.47
CA GLY A 102 0.12 5.07 -5.14
C GLY A 102 -0.99 4.42 -4.31
N GLY A 103 -0.82 4.45 -3.00
CA GLY A 103 -1.78 3.99 -2.00
C GLY A 103 -1.18 3.05 -0.94
N GLU A 104 -1.36 3.42 0.33
CA GLU A 104 -0.94 2.64 1.50
C GLU A 104 -1.55 1.24 1.57
N ASP A 105 -2.74 1.02 1.02
CA ASP A 105 -3.30 -0.33 0.76
C ASP A 105 -4.19 -0.26 -0.49
N ARG A 106 -3.82 -1.01 -1.52
CA ARG A 106 -4.56 -1.16 -2.78
C ARG A 106 -4.85 -2.63 -3.09
N LEU A 107 -5.93 -2.86 -3.82
CA LEU A 107 -6.41 -4.21 -4.12
C LEU A 107 -6.27 -4.56 -5.59
N TRP A 108 -5.41 -5.52 -5.90
CA TRP A 108 -5.34 -6.19 -7.20
C TRP A 108 -6.05 -7.53 -7.20
N LEU A 109 -6.21 -8.05 -8.42
CA LEU A 109 -6.57 -9.43 -8.67
C LEU A 109 -5.34 -10.16 -9.22
N GLY A 110 -5.25 -11.46 -8.95
CA GLY A 110 -4.26 -12.33 -9.57
C GLY A 110 -4.90 -13.44 -10.42
N PRO A 111 -4.11 -14.17 -11.21
CA PRO A 111 -2.67 -14.00 -11.30
C PRO A 111 -2.25 -12.92 -12.31
N GLU A 112 -1.09 -12.33 -12.07
CA GLU A 112 -0.42 -11.38 -12.97
C GLU A 112 0.14 -12.09 -14.20
N GLY A 113 0.82 -13.22 -13.99
CA GLY A 113 1.34 -14.08 -15.05
C GLY A 113 0.67 -15.45 -15.10
N GLY A 114 1.32 -16.43 -15.73
CA GLY A 114 0.82 -17.80 -15.78
C GLY A 114 -0.30 -18.06 -16.79
N GLN A 115 -0.69 -19.34 -16.89
CA GLN A 115 -1.69 -19.84 -17.84
C GLN A 115 -3.07 -19.17 -17.70
N PHE A 116 -3.37 -18.64 -16.51
CA PHE A 116 -4.64 -18.02 -16.16
C PHE A 116 -4.50 -16.52 -15.84
N SER A 117 -3.45 -15.86 -16.34
CA SER A 117 -3.21 -14.43 -16.10
C SER A 117 -4.43 -13.56 -16.42
N LEU A 118 -4.62 -12.49 -15.64
CA LEU A 118 -5.61 -11.44 -15.91
C LEU A 118 -5.03 -10.20 -16.60
N PHE A 119 -3.71 -10.17 -16.84
CA PHE A 119 -2.97 -8.96 -17.24
C PHE A 119 -2.44 -9.05 -18.68
N PHE A 120 -2.59 -10.22 -19.31
CA PHE A 120 -2.15 -10.48 -20.68
C PHE A 120 -3.33 -10.98 -21.53
N LYS A 121 -3.41 -10.48 -22.77
CA LYS A 121 -4.38 -11.02 -23.74
C LYS A 121 -3.97 -12.42 -24.19
N PRO A 122 -4.92 -13.34 -24.47
CA PRO A 122 -4.61 -14.69 -24.95
C PRO A 122 -3.64 -14.69 -26.14
N GLY A 123 -2.63 -15.56 -26.07
CA GLY A 123 -1.63 -15.74 -27.13
C GLY A 123 -0.55 -14.67 -27.24
N THR A 124 -0.57 -13.63 -26.39
CA THR A 124 0.49 -12.61 -26.36
C THR A 124 1.70 -13.04 -25.54
N LYS A 125 2.89 -12.51 -25.86
CA LYS A 125 4.08 -12.76 -25.06
C LYS A 125 3.95 -12.07 -23.70
N MET A 126 4.31 -12.75 -22.62
CA MET A 126 4.35 -12.18 -21.28
C MET A 126 5.59 -11.29 -21.10
N GLU A 127 5.52 -10.11 -21.69
CA GLU A 127 6.54 -9.07 -21.66
C GLU A 127 5.88 -7.70 -21.42
N PHE A 128 6.64 -6.71 -20.96
CA PHE A 128 6.08 -5.44 -20.50
C PHE A 128 5.20 -4.75 -21.55
N ALA A 129 5.54 -4.87 -22.84
CA ALA A 129 4.76 -4.29 -23.94
C ALA A 129 3.33 -4.83 -24.05
N ASN A 130 3.04 -6.03 -23.55
CA ASN A 130 1.70 -6.65 -23.58
C ASN A 130 1.03 -6.71 -22.20
N TRP A 131 1.71 -6.21 -21.17
CA TRP A 131 1.21 -6.24 -19.79
C TRP A 131 0.29 -5.05 -19.54
N HIS A 132 -0.91 -5.30 -19.02
CA HIS A 132 -1.88 -4.27 -18.70
C HIS A 132 -2.59 -4.59 -17.38
N THR A 133 -2.66 -3.62 -16.48
CA THR A 133 -3.44 -3.78 -15.24
C THR A 133 -4.93 -3.69 -15.57
N PRO A 134 -5.79 -4.61 -15.10
CA PRO A 134 -7.22 -4.51 -15.33
C PRO A 134 -7.80 -3.21 -14.77
N ALA A 135 -8.52 -2.45 -15.60
CA ALA A 135 -8.99 -1.09 -15.27
C ALA A 135 -9.81 -1.01 -13.97
N ALA A 136 -10.61 -2.05 -13.69
CA ALA A 136 -11.41 -2.18 -12.46
C ALA A 136 -10.57 -2.17 -11.16
N VAL A 137 -9.30 -2.56 -11.24
CA VAL A 137 -8.31 -2.54 -10.15
C VAL A 137 -7.09 -1.68 -10.48
N ASP A 138 -7.28 -0.63 -11.29
CA ASP A 138 -6.23 0.34 -11.63
C ASP A 138 -6.73 1.77 -11.51
N ASN A 139 -7.64 2.17 -12.41
CA ASN A 139 -8.00 3.57 -12.65
C ASN A 139 -9.51 3.85 -12.67
N GLU A 140 -10.36 2.83 -12.58
CA GLU A 140 -11.81 3.03 -12.54
C GLU A 140 -12.34 3.30 -11.12
N SER A 141 -13.38 4.14 -11.06
CA SER A 141 -14.14 4.35 -9.84
C SER A 141 -14.89 3.12 -9.39
N TRP A 142 -14.98 2.98 -8.07
CA TRP A 142 -15.84 2.04 -7.35
C TRP A 142 -17.07 2.76 -6.85
N GLU A 143 -18.17 2.02 -6.73
CA GLU A 143 -19.40 2.51 -6.14
C GLU A 143 -19.22 2.66 -4.63
N LEU A 144 -19.54 3.83 -4.09
CA LEU A 144 -19.64 4.04 -2.66
C LEU A 144 -20.98 3.50 -2.15
N ILE A 145 -20.95 2.47 -1.30
CA ILE A 145 -22.14 1.85 -0.73
C ILE A 145 -22.55 2.53 0.57
N SER A 146 -21.58 2.78 1.46
CA SER A 146 -21.81 3.52 2.70
C SER A 146 -20.51 4.14 3.22
N ALA A 147 -20.63 5.21 4.00
CA ALA A 147 -19.52 5.84 4.68
C ALA A 147 -19.95 6.40 6.04
N SER A 148 -19.06 6.27 7.01
CA SER A 148 -19.09 6.95 8.31
C SER A 148 -17.71 7.57 8.60
N ASP A 149 -17.54 8.13 9.79
CA ASP A 149 -16.24 8.57 10.31
C ASP A 149 -15.29 7.42 10.66
N LYS A 150 -15.78 6.17 10.71
CA LYS A 150 -14.99 4.97 11.07
C LYS A 150 -14.82 3.98 9.94
N LYS A 151 -15.79 3.88 9.03
CA LYS A 151 -15.84 2.83 8.03
C LYS A 151 -16.34 3.34 6.68
N VAL A 152 -15.76 2.82 5.60
CA VAL A 152 -16.27 2.96 4.23
C VAL A 152 -16.50 1.58 3.63
N SER A 153 -17.63 1.39 2.97
CA SER A 153 -17.95 0.21 2.17
C SER A 153 -18.09 0.58 0.71
N MET A 154 -17.40 -0.13 -0.17
CA MET A 154 -17.36 0.12 -1.62
C MET A 154 -17.56 -1.18 -2.40
N SER A 155 -18.07 -1.06 -3.63
CA SER A 155 -18.27 -2.21 -4.51
C SER A 155 -17.89 -1.93 -5.96
N LYS A 156 -17.54 -2.99 -6.69
CA LYS A 156 -17.24 -2.93 -8.13
C LYS A 156 -17.65 -4.22 -8.81
N SER A 157 -18.46 -4.12 -9.85
CA SER A 157 -18.70 -5.22 -10.78
C SER A 157 -17.80 -5.08 -12.01
N THR A 158 -17.23 -6.18 -12.48
CA THR A 158 -16.35 -6.20 -13.66
C THR A 158 -16.46 -7.52 -14.41
N HIS A 159 -16.05 -7.51 -15.67
CA HIS A 159 -15.91 -8.68 -16.52
C HIS A 159 -14.46 -8.74 -17.01
N LEU A 160 -13.76 -9.83 -16.72
CA LEU A 160 -12.38 -10.05 -17.12
C LEU A 160 -12.25 -11.36 -17.90
N GLN A 161 -11.36 -11.38 -18.88
CA GLN A 161 -10.96 -12.61 -19.57
C GLN A 161 -9.57 -13.00 -19.10
N ASN A 162 -9.39 -14.26 -18.68
CA ASN A 162 -8.05 -14.75 -18.37
C ASN A 162 -7.28 -15.19 -19.63
N TYR A 163 -5.98 -15.42 -19.51
CA TYR A 163 -5.11 -15.76 -20.65
C TYR A 163 -5.50 -17.07 -21.36
N ALA A 164 -6.20 -17.99 -20.67
CA ALA A 164 -6.76 -19.21 -21.25
C ALA A 164 -8.11 -19.00 -21.97
N GLY A 165 -8.64 -17.77 -21.99
CA GLY A 165 -9.90 -17.41 -22.64
C GLY A 165 -11.16 -17.62 -21.78
N THR A 166 -11.02 -17.85 -20.48
CA THR A 166 -12.16 -17.96 -19.57
C THR A 166 -12.67 -16.58 -19.19
N GLU A 167 -13.97 -16.34 -19.40
CA GLU A 167 -14.68 -15.14 -18.96
C GLU A 167 -15.06 -15.23 -17.48
N LEU A 168 -14.76 -14.17 -16.73
CA LEU A 168 -14.96 -14.05 -15.30
C LEU A 168 -15.87 -12.85 -15.02
N SER A 169 -17.14 -13.12 -14.70
CA SER A 169 -18.08 -12.11 -14.18
C SER A 169 -17.88 -11.99 -12.66
N ILE A 170 -17.32 -10.87 -12.24
CA ILE A 170 -16.82 -10.67 -10.88
C ILE A 170 -17.58 -9.52 -10.21
N LYS A 171 -17.97 -9.72 -8.95
CA LYS A 171 -18.27 -8.62 -8.02
C LYS A 171 -17.20 -8.57 -6.94
N LEU A 172 -16.66 -7.39 -6.73
CA LEU A 172 -15.74 -7.06 -5.65
C LEU A 172 -16.46 -6.20 -4.61
N GLU A 173 -16.18 -6.49 -3.34
CA GLU A 173 -16.64 -5.70 -2.21
C GLU A 173 -15.43 -5.40 -1.32
N ARG A 174 -15.30 -4.14 -0.88
CA ARG A 174 -14.19 -3.70 -0.05
C ARG A 174 -14.69 -2.81 1.07
N ASP A 175 -14.44 -3.25 2.28
CA ASP A 175 -14.62 -2.46 3.50
C ASP A 175 -13.26 -1.94 3.97
N VAL A 176 -13.20 -0.67 4.35
CA VAL A 176 -12.04 -0.06 5.03
C VAL A 176 -12.52 0.50 6.35
N GLU A 177 -11.91 0.08 7.46
CA GLU A 177 -12.29 0.51 8.81
C GLU A 177 -11.08 0.90 9.63
N ILE A 178 -11.09 2.11 10.19
CA ILE A 178 -10.05 2.56 11.12
C ILE A 178 -10.21 1.88 12.48
N MET A 179 -9.11 1.53 13.11
CA MET A 179 -9.09 0.83 14.40
C MET A 179 -8.81 1.79 15.55
N GLU A 180 -9.54 1.62 16.64
CA GLU A 180 -9.24 2.32 17.89
C GLU A 180 -7.92 1.80 18.50
N PRO A 181 -7.11 2.65 19.15
CA PRO A 181 -5.83 2.25 19.73
C PRO A 181 -5.91 1.03 20.65
N ARG A 182 -7.00 0.89 21.42
CA ARG A 182 -7.24 -0.27 22.27
C ARG A 182 -7.45 -1.57 21.47
N ALA A 183 -8.12 -1.49 20.33
CA ALA A 183 -8.34 -2.64 19.45
C ALA A 183 -7.01 -3.08 18.80
N ILE A 184 -6.17 -2.13 18.40
CA ILE A 184 -4.81 -2.39 17.89
C ILE A 184 -3.98 -3.15 18.95
N GLN A 185 -4.00 -2.68 20.20
CA GLN A 185 -3.31 -3.32 21.33
C GLN A 185 -3.75 -4.78 21.53
N GLN A 186 -5.06 -5.02 21.49
CA GLN A 186 -5.62 -6.36 21.66
C GLN A 186 -5.23 -7.30 20.52
N VAL A 187 -5.37 -6.86 19.27
CA VAL A 187 -5.06 -7.67 18.08
C VAL A 187 -3.58 -8.03 18.02
N LEU A 188 -2.69 -7.08 18.32
CA LEU A 188 -1.24 -7.32 18.32
C LEU A 188 -0.71 -7.90 19.64
N SER A 189 -1.57 -8.04 20.65
CA SER A 189 -1.19 -8.45 22.01
C SER A 189 -0.06 -7.58 22.60
N ILE A 190 -0.10 -6.27 22.37
CA ILE A 190 0.88 -5.30 22.88
C ILE A 190 0.28 -4.46 24.01
N ASP A 191 1.14 -3.96 24.89
CA ASP A 191 0.74 -3.07 25.98
C ASP A 191 0.51 -1.63 25.49
N ALA A 192 -0.34 -0.89 26.19
CA ALA A 192 -0.47 0.55 25.99
C ALA A 192 0.82 1.26 26.45
N ASP A 193 1.35 2.14 25.61
CA ASP A 193 2.52 2.97 25.94
C ASP A 193 2.27 4.40 25.45
N THR A 194 2.21 5.36 26.38
CA THR A 194 1.93 6.77 26.06
C THR A 194 3.07 7.44 25.30
N ALA A 195 4.25 6.80 25.23
CA ALA A 195 5.36 7.24 24.40
C ALA A 195 5.22 6.83 22.93
N VAL A 196 4.12 6.14 22.56
CA VAL A 196 3.85 5.66 21.20
C VAL A 196 2.57 6.30 20.67
N LYS A 197 2.69 6.95 19.51
CA LYS A 197 1.55 7.33 18.68
C LYS A 197 1.25 6.21 17.70
N THR A 198 -0.02 5.93 17.46
CA THR A 198 -0.45 4.82 16.61
C THR A 198 -1.60 5.20 15.70
N VAL A 199 -1.62 4.59 14.53
CA VAL A 199 -2.79 4.49 13.66
C VAL A 199 -2.84 3.07 13.11
N GLY A 200 -4.03 2.56 12.86
CA GLY A 200 -4.20 1.33 12.15
C GLY A 200 -5.57 1.24 11.52
N PHE A 201 -5.67 0.45 10.46
CA PHE A 201 -6.93 0.15 9.80
C PHE A 201 -6.93 -1.30 9.33
N ASN A 202 -8.12 -1.82 9.10
CA ASN A 202 -8.32 -3.09 8.43
C ASN A 202 -9.05 -2.89 7.10
N THR A 203 -8.77 -3.79 6.17
CA THR A 203 -9.56 -3.95 4.95
C THR A 203 -10.10 -5.37 4.86
N VAL A 204 -11.38 -5.48 4.52
CA VAL A 204 -12.04 -6.75 4.24
C VAL A 204 -12.43 -6.75 2.77
N ASN A 205 -11.77 -7.62 2.02
CA ASN A 205 -11.88 -7.68 0.57
C ASN A 205 -12.62 -8.96 0.21
N SER A 206 -13.67 -8.87 -0.60
CA SER A 206 -14.42 -10.03 -1.06
C SER A 206 -14.48 -10.11 -2.57
N LEU A 207 -14.42 -11.34 -3.05
CA LEU A 207 -14.48 -11.72 -4.45
C LEU A 207 -15.65 -12.68 -4.62
N ILE A 208 -16.62 -12.32 -5.46
CA ILE A 208 -17.85 -13.07 -5.68
C ILE A 208 -17.94 -13.44 -7.16
N ASN A 209 -18.23 -14.72 -7.42
CA ASN A 209 -18.56 -15.17 -8.77
C ASN A 209 -20.03 -14.84 -9.07
N VAL A 210 -20.26 -13.84 -9.91
CA VAL A 210 -21.61 -13.44 -10.35
C VAL A 210 -21.93 -13.93 -11.77
N GLY A 211 -21.10 -14.82 -12.31
CA GLY A 211 -21.33 -15.50 -13.59
C GLY A 211 -22.21 -16.74 -13.45
N ASP A 212 -22.31 -17.49 -14.53
CA ASP A 212 -23.11 -18.71 -14.66
C ASP A 212 -22.28 -20.01 -14.56
N LYS A 213 -20.94 -19.90 -14.55
CA LYS A 213 -20.00 -21.02 -14.51
C LYS A 213 -19.11 -20.97 -13.29
N ALA A 214 -18.75 -22.14 -12.77
CA ALA A 214 -17.77 -22.25 -11.69
C ALA A 214 -16.35 -21.91 -12.19
N TRP A 215 -15.54 -21.33 -11.31
CA TRP A 215 -14.10 -21.18 -11.52
C TRP A 215 -13.41 -22.36 -10.85
N ASP A 216 -12.55 -23.06 -11.60
CA ASP A 216 -11.93 -24.29 -11.14
C ASP A 216 -10.47 -24.41 -11.62
N LYS A 217 -9.86 -25.57 -11.36
CA LYS A 217 -8.47 -25.82 -11.75
C LYS A 217 -8.25 -25.93 -13.25
N ALA A 218 -9.30 -26.22 -14.02
CA ALA A 218 -9.21 -26.41 -15.46
C ALA A 218 -9.37 -25.09 -16.23
N THR A 219 -10.28 -24.25 -15.76
CA THR A 219 -10.62 -22.96 -16.38
C THR A 219 -9.83 -21.79 -15.79
N GLY A 220 -9.26 -21.98 -14.60
CA GLY A 220 -8.58 -20.95 -13.83
C GLY A 220 -9.54 -20.24 -12.88
N ALA A 221 -8.96 -19.65 -11.84
CA ALA A 221 -9.68 -18.85 -10.86
C ALA A 221 -8.84 -17.61 -10.51
N PRO A 222 -9.47 -16.45 -10.25
CA PRO A 222 -8.77 -15.28 -9.76
C PRO A 222 -8.40 -15.43 -8.27
N CYS A 223 -7.54 -14.57 -7.76
CA CYS A 223 -7.33 -14.37 -6.31
C CYS A 223 -7.37 -12.88 -5.96
N LEU A 224 -7.52 -12.56 -4.68
CA LEU A 224 -7.34 -11.21 -4.15
C LEU A 224 -5.87 -10.99 -3.81
N TRP A 225 -5.36 -9.79 -4.04
CA TRP A 225 -3.98 -9.42 -3.76
C TRP A 225 -3.92 -8.00 -3.20
N ASN A 226 -3.62 -7.88 -1.92
CA ASN A 226 -3.39 -6.60 -1.25
C ASN A 226 -1.92 -6.19 -1.39
N LEU A 227 -1.69 -4.93 -1.75
CA LEU A 227 -0.36 -4.36 -1.90
C LEU A 227 -0.30 -3.05 -1.13
N ASP A 228 0.57 -2.98 -0.14
CA ASP A 228 0.73 -1.79 0.67
C ASP A 228 1.90 -0.95 0.16
N MET A 229 1.66 0.23 -0.41
CA MET A 229 2.75 1.07 -0.91
C MET A 229 3.19 2.08 0.14
N PHE A 230 4.41 1.92 0.64
CA PHE A 230 5.00 2.80 1.64
C PHE A 230 6.14 3.64 1.07
N THR A 231 6.36 4.81 1.66
CA THR A 231 7.48 5.68 1.30
C THR A 231 8.80 5.10 1.84
N PRO A 232 9.85 4.91 1.01
CA PRO A 232 11.10 4.31 1.45
C PRO A 232 12.01 5.36 2.09
N SER A 233 13.02 4.88 2.83
CA SER A 233 14.15 5.67 3.31
C SER A 233 15.45 4.85 3.17
N PRO A 234 16.64 5.47 3.20
CA PRO A 234 17.92 4.76 3.17
C PRO A 234 18.07 3.65 4.23
N LYS A 235 17.27 3.71 5.31
CA LYS A 235 17.33 2.80 6.45
C LYS A 235 16.09 1.93 6.64
N VAL A 236 15.18 1.87 5.66
CA VAL A 236 14.05 0.94 5.73
C VAL A 236 14.53 -0.49 5.52
N VAL A 237 14.11 -1.37 6.42
CA VAL A 237 14.24 -2.82 6.29
C VAL A 237 12.86 -3.45 6.47
N ILE A 238 12.45 -4.23 5.48
CA ILE A 238 11.26 -5.09 5.55
C ILE A 238 11.64 -6.35 6.33
N VAL A 239 10.72 -6.79 7.18
CA VAL A 239 10.83 -7.93 8.09
C VAL A 239 9.71 -8.90 7.78
N VAL A 240 10.07 -10.11 7.33
CA VAL A 240 9.12 -11.16 6.95
C VAL A 240 9.38 -12.43 7.78
N PRO A 241 8.69 -12.59 8.92
CA PRO A 241 8.72 -13.82 9.69
C PRO A 241 8.17 -15.01 8.88
N TYR A 242 8.80 -16.19 9.03
CA TYR A 242 8.40 -17.42 8.36
C TYR A 242 8.55 -18.65 9.26
N ASN A 243 7.90 -19.75 8.87
CA ASN A 243 8.02 -21.05 9.54
C ASN A 243 9.35 -21.71 9.14
N GLU A 244 10.35 -21.57 10.01
CA GLU A 244 11.72 -22.06 9.77
C GLU A 244 11.76 -23.57 9.52
N ASN A 245 11.04 -24.34 10.34
CA ASN A 245 11.07 -25.80 10.34
C ASN A 245 10.24 -26.46 9.23
N ALA A 246 9.47 -25.68 8.45
CA ALA A 246 8.80 -26.21 7.27
C ALA A 246 9.83 -26.66 6.22
N LYS A 247 9.43 -27.56 5.30
CA LYS A 247 10.31 -28.03 4.20
C LYS A 247 10.21 -27.13 2.97
N GLY A 248 11.10 -27.30 1.99
CA GLY A 248 11.07 -26.59 0.71
C GLY A 248 11.88 -25.28 0.67
N LYS A 249 11.81 -24.54 -0.43
CA LYS A 249 12.47 -23.22 -0.57
C LYS A 249 11.82 -22.22 0.40
N VAL A 250 12.63 -21.36 1.04
CA VAL A 250 12.11 -20.38 2.02
C VAL A 250 11.31 -19.28 1.34
N ALA A 251 11.90 -18.68 0.31
CA ALA A 251 11.30 -17.58 -0.44
C ALA A 251 11.73 -17.66 -1.90
N THR A 252 10.83 -17.33 -2.82
CA THR A 252 11.17 -16.96 -4.20
C THR A 252 11.79 -15.56 -4.17
N THR A 253 12.97 -15.35 -4.77
CA THR A 253 13.76 -14.11 -4.64
C THR A 253 14.24 -13.56 -5.99
N ASN A 254 13.74 -14.13 -7.09
CA ASN A 254 14.27 -13.90 -8.43
C ASN A 254 13.22 -13.42 -9.45
N TYR A 255 12.08 -12.90 -8.99
CA TYR A 255 11.00 -12.39 -9.84
C TYR A 255 11.47 -11.37 -10.91
N PHE A 256 12.45 -10.52 -10.58
CA PHE A 256 13.04 -9.53 -11.49
C PHE A 256 14.56 -9.70 -11.63
N GLY A 257 15.04 -10.94 -11.50
CA GLY A 257 16.44 -11.24 -11.21
C GLY A 257 16.66 -11.45 -9.71
N GLU A 258 17.71 -12.19 -9.37
CA GLU A 258 18.02 -12.54 -7.97
C GLU A 258 18.31 -11.28 -7.13
N ILE A 259 17.68 -11.16 -5.96
CA ILE A 259 17.98 -10.09 -5.01
C ILE A 259 19.44 -10.21 -4.55
N PRO A 260 20.25 -9.13 -4.64
CA PRO A 260 21.63 -9.14 -4.18
C PRO A 260 21.79 -9.55 -2.71
N LYS A 261 22.83 -10.34 -2.41
CA LYS A 261 23.06 -10.90 -1.06
C LYS A 261 23.32 -9.86 0.04
N ASP A 262 23.77 -8.67 -0.34
CA ASP A 262 23.95 -7.51 0.54
C ASP A 262 22.63 -6.76 0.83
N ARG A 263 21.51 -7.23 0.28
CA ARG A 263 20.18 -6.64 0.43
C ARG A 263 19.15 -7.57 1.03
N ILE A 264 19.45 -8.86 1.17
CA ILE A 264 18.55 -9.86 1.74
C ILE A 264 19.32 -10.79 2.68
N THR A 265 18.74 -11.09 3.84
CA THR A 265 19.31 -12.08 4.76
C THR A 265 18.22 -12.86 5.49
N TYR A 266 18.60 -14.00 6.05
CA TYR A 266 17.74 -14.92 6.79
C TYR A 266 18.36 -15.19 8.15
N LYS A 267 17.59 -15.04 9.23
CA LYS A 267 18.05 -15.28 10.59
C LYS A 267 16.88 -15.73 11.47
N ASN A 268 17.00 -16.93 12.06
CA ASN A 268 16.07 -17.45 13.08
C ASN A 268 14.58 -17.38 12.65
N GLY A 269 14.27 -17.88 11.47
CA GLY A 269 12.89 -17.81 10.93
C GLY A 269 12.41 -16.41 10.55
N ILE A 270 13.32 -15.46 10.31
CA ILE A 270 13.00 -14.10 9.86
C ILE A 270 13.82 -13.77 8.61
N LEU A 271 13.15 -13.33 7.56
CA LEU A 271 13.77 -12.78 6.36
C LEU A 271 13.79 -11.25 6.49
N LEU A 272 14.96 -10.65 6.26
CA LEU A 272 15.16 -9.20 6.24
C LEU A 272 15.50 -8.75 4.82
N PHE A 273 14.86 -7.69 4.34
CA PHE A 273 15.04 -7.17 2.99
C PHE A 273 15.19 -5.65 2.99
N LYS A 274 16.29 -5.14 2.42
CA LYS A 274 16.59 -3.71 2.34
C LYS A 274 15.68 -3.02 1.34
N ALA A 275 14.91 -2.03 1.80
CA ALA A 275 13.85 -1.39 1.03
C ALA A 275 14.06 0.14 0.89
N ASP A 276 15.23 0.51 0.37
CA ASP A 276 15.68 1.91 0.24
C ASP A 276 15.23 2.64 -1.04
N GLY A 277 14.43 1.98 -1.89
CA GLY A 277 14.01 2.53 -3.18
C GLY A 277 15.11 2.61 -4.25
N LYS A 278 16.30 2.01 -4.02
CA LYS A 278 17.47 2.14 -4.93
C LYS A 278 17.81 0.87 -5.71
N SER A 279 17.10 -0.23 -5.50
CA SER A 279 17.38 -1.51 -6.17
C SER A 279 16.09 -2.30 -6.32
N ARG A 280 15.68 -2.55 -7.56
CA ARG A 280 14.49 -3.35 -7.80
C ARG A 280 14.69 -4.78 -7.30
N GLY A 281 13.77 -5.26 -6.48
CA GLY A 281 13.82 -6.62 -5.96
C GLY A 281 12.46 -7.03 -5.42
N LYS A 282 12.08 -8.30 -5.65
CA LYS A 282 10.83 -8.86 -5.15
C LYS A 282 11.07 -10.25 -4.59
N LEU A 283 10.46 -10.50 -3.44
CA LEU A 283 10.41 -11.82 -2.85
C LEU A 283 8.97 -12.30 -2.65
N GLY A 284 8.81 -13.60 -2.48
CA GLY A 284 7.55 -14.23 -2.09
C GLY A 284 7.78 -15.42 -1.17
N ILE A 285 6.93 -15.55 -0.16
CA ILE A 285 6.93 -16.65 0.81
C ILE A 285 5.77 -17.60 0.46
N PRO A 286 6.03 -18.89 0.26
CA PRO A 286 4.98 -19.85 -0.04
C PRO A 286 4.07 -20.06 1.18
N PRO A 287 2.80 -20.43 0.98
CA PRO A 287 1.78 -20.46 2.03
C PRO A 287 2.13 -21.34 3.23
N HIS A 288 2.79 -22.48 3.02
CA HIS A 288 3.22 -23.38 4.10
C HIS A 288 4.36 -22.81 4.97
N ARG A 289 5.08 -21.80 4.47
CA ARG A 289 6.12 -21.07 5.22
C ARG A 289 5.66 -19.72 5.74
N ALA A 290 4.66 -19.11 5.11
CA ALA A 290 4.17 -17.81 5.50
C ALA A 290 3.61 -17.83 6.94
N LYS A 291 3.96 -16.79 7.70
CA LYS A 291 3.17 -16.38 8.86
C LYS A 291 2.16 -15.32 8.43
N ASN A 292 1.16 -15.08 9.27
CA ASN A 292 0.09 -14.11 9.04
C ASN A 292 0.48 -12.66 9.42
N ILE A 293 1.77 -12.37 9.46
CA ILE A 293 2.32 -11.09 9.89
C ILE A 293 3.62 -10.78 9.15
N ALA A 294 3.80 -9.52 8.80
CA ALA A 294 5.03 -8.94 8.28
C ALA A 294 5.15 -7.49 8.78
N GLY A 295 6.26 -6.82 8.50
CA GLY A 295 6.42 -5.43 8.88
C GLY A 295 7.66 -4.79 8.27
N SER A 296 7.91 -3.55 8.66
CA SER A 296 9.14 -2.84 8.31
C SER A 296 9.52 -1.87 9.43
N TYR A 297 10.79 -1.51 9.49
CA TYR A 297 11.26 -0.43 10.36
C TYR A 297 12.05 0.58 9.56
N ASP A 298 11.61 1.84 9.64
CA ASP A 298 12.32 3.00 9.12
C ASP A 298 13.13 3.65 10.26
N ALA A 299 14.40 3.24 10.39
CA ALA A 299 15.27 3.77 11.43
C ALA A 299 15.72 5.23 11.20
N GLU A 300 15.39 5.84 10.07
CA GLU A 300 15.62 7.26 9.82
C GLU A 300 14.49 8.12 10.40
N ASN A 301 13.26 7.60 10.37
CA ASN A 301 12.06 8.34 10.77
C ASN A 301 11.38 7.78 12.02
N ASP A 302 11.97 6.77 12.67
CA ASP A 302 11.42 6.07 13.84
C ASP A 302 9.97 5.59 13.62
N VAL A 303 9.74 4.95 12.46
CA VAL A 303 8.44 4.35 12.09
C VAL A 303 8.56 2.83 12.09
N LEU A 304 7.80 2.17 12.95
CA LEU A 304 7.56 0.73 12.89
C LEU A 304 6.21 0.47 12.23
N THR A 305 6.22 -0.25 11.12
CA THR A 305 5.02 -0.69 10.40
C THR A 305 4.81 -2.17 10.64
N ILE A 306 3.58 -2.56 10.94
CA ILE A 306 3.15 -3.96 11.07
C ILE A 306 1.98 -4.19 10.14
N THR A 307 1.99 -5.29 9.40
CA THR A 307 0.88 -5.76 8.57
C THR A 307 0.41 -7.12 9.06
N MET A 308 -0.89 -7.34 9.19
CA MET A 308 -1.48 -8.64 9.49
C MET A 308 -2.51 -9.02 8.44
N PHE A 309 -2.59 -10.30 8.10
CA PHE A 309 -3.43 -10.74 6.98
C PHE A 309 -3.79 -12.22 7.09
N ASP A 310 -4.85 -12.62 6.38
CA ASP A 310 -5.22 -14.04 6.31
C ASP A 310 -4.16 -14.85 5.55
N VAL A 311 -3.86 -16.05 6.05
CA VAL A 311 -3.01 -17.05 5.35
C VAL A 311 -3.62 -18.43 5.58
N ASP A 312 -4.00 -19.10 4.49
CA ASP A 312 -4.29 -20.54 4.51
C ASP A 312 -3.05 -21.31 4.04
N SER A 313 -2.38 -22.01 4.95
CA SER A 313 -1.14 -22.75 4.65
C SER A 313 -1.36 -24.00 3.78
N THR A 314 -2.60 -24.44 3.60
CA THR A 314 -2.98 -25.69 2.92
C THR A 314 -3.66 -25.49 1.56
N ALA A 315 -4.08 -24.26 1.27
CA ALA A 315 -4.78 -23.94 0.03
C ALA A 315 -3.82 -23.74 -1.17
N SER A 316 -4.41 -23.63 -2.36
CA SER A 316 -3.69 -23.38 -3.62
C SER A 316 -3.53 -21.88 -3.87
N TYR A 317 -2.30 -21.43 -4.10
CA TYR A 317 -1.98 -20.02 -4.40
C TYR A 317 -1.49 -19.90 -5.84
N LEU A 318 -1.81 -18.77 -6.49
CA LEU A 318 -1.54 -18.59 -7.91
C LEU A 318 -0.11 -18.11 -8.15
N ASN A 319 0.61 -18.77 -9.04
CA ASN A 319 1.92 -18.32 -9.49
C ASN A 319 1.75 -17.02 -10.31
N GLN A 320 2.55 -16.00 -9.96
CA GLN A 320 2.49 -14.65 -10.53
C GLN A 320 3.55 -14.41 -11.63
N GLU A 321 4.45 -15.37 -11.87
CA GLU A 321 5.56 -15.24 -12.83
C GLU A 321 5.07 -15.11 -14.28
N TRP A 322 5.74 -14.27 -15.06
CA TRP A 322 5.43 -13.96 -16.46
C TRP A 322 5.89 -15.07 -17.42
N LYS A 323 5.36 -16.28 -17.23
CA LYS A 323 5.60 -17.47 -18.06
C LYS A 323 4.45 -18.48 -17.88
N THR A 324 4.21 -19.31 -18.88
CA THR A 324 3.08 -20.26 -18.90
C THR A 324 3.47 -21.72 -18.67
N ASP A 325 4.77 -22.01 -18.56
CA ASP A 325 5.34 -23.35 -18.42
C ASP A 325 5.52 -23.80 -16.96
N THR A 326 5.18 -22.93 -16.00
CA THR A 326 5.24 -23.22 -14.58
C THR A 326 3.85 -23.60 -14.05
N ALA A 327 3.82 -24.46 -13.02
CA ALA A 327 2.57 -24.88 -12.40
C ALA A 327 1.76 -23.64 -11.91
N PRO A 328 0.50 -23.47 -12.33
CA PRO A 328 -0.27 -22.26 -12.02
C PRO A 328 -0.61 -22.12 -10.53
N TYR A 329 -0.60 -23.22 -9.77
CA TYR A 329 -1.03 -23.28 -8.37
C TYR A 329 0.15 -23.47 -7.39
N SER A 330 1.30 -22.87 -7.71
CA SER A 330 2.52 -22.93 -6.89
C SER A 330 2.98 -21.54 -6.40
N GLY A 331 2.03 -20.64 -6.19
CA GLY A 331 2.29 -19.25 -5.84
C GLY A 331 2.71 -19.00 -4.40
N ASP A 332 3.00 -17.74 -4.12
CA ASP A 332 3.34 -17.21 -2.80
C ASP A 332 2.11 -16.57 -2.13
N ALA A 333 2.09 -16.59 -0.80
CA ALA A 333 1.02 -16.00 0.02
C ALA A 333 1.37 -14.59 0.53
N VAL A 334 2.66 -14.32 0.69
CA VAL A 334 3.19 -13.05 1.21
C VAL A 334 4.31 -12.61 0.30
N ASN A 335 4.28 -11.36 -0.14
CA ASN A 335 5.33 -10.81 -0.98
C ASN A 335 5.88 -9.53 -0.35
N ALA A 336 7.12 -9.21 -0.73
CA ALA A 336 7.70 -7.91 -0.42
C ALA A 336 8.45 -7.40 -1.64
N TYR A 337 8.33 -6.11 -1.90
CA TYR A 337 8.90 -5.44 -3.05
C TYR A 337 9.70 -4.22 -2.62
N ASN A 338 10.83 -4.00 -3.25
CA ASN A 338 11.53 -2.73 -3.20
C ASN A 338 11.61 -2.19 -4.63
N ASP A 339 11.11 -0.97 -4.83
CA ASP A 339 11.27 -0.29 -6.10
C ASP A 339 12.73 0.14 -6.31
N GLY A 340 13.12 0.27 -7.58
CA GLY A 340 14.43 0.79 -7.94
C GLY A 340 14.54 1.08 -9.42
N PRO A 341 15.61 1.76 -9.85
CA PRO A 341 15.82 2.08 -11.25
C PRO A 341 15.87 0.82 -12.13
N LEU A 342 15.22 0.89 -13.29
CA LEU A 342 15.36 -0.08 -14.37
C LEU A 342 16.69 0.09 -15.10
N ALA A 343 17.02 -0.84 -16.01
CA ALA A 343 18.25 -0.78 -16.82
C ALA A 343 18.38 0.51 -17.66
N ASN A 344 17.26 1.17 -17.99
CA ASN A 344 17.23 2.47 -18.68
C ASN A 344 17.18 3.68 -17.72
N SER A 345 17.47 3.46 -16.44
CA SER A 345 17.43 4.45 -15.35
C SER A 345 16.06 5.04 -15.02
N LYS A 346 14.99 4.64 -15.71
CA LYS A 346 13.64 5.03 -15.32
C LYS A 346 13.22 4.28 -14.05
N GLN A 347 12.41 4.93 -13.24
CA GLN A 347 11.86 4.35 -12.02
C GLN A 347 10.38 4.77 -11.90
N MET A 348 9.55 3.87 -11.39
CA MET A 348 8.15 4.17 -11.16
C MET A 348 7.94 5.00 -9.90
N GLY A 349 8.63 4.59 -8.82
CA GLY A 349 8.57 5.15 -7.48
C GLY A 349 9.55 6.30 -7.23
N PRO A 350 10.21 6.32 -6.05
CA PRO A 350 10.50 5.17 -5.20
C PRO A 350 9.42 4.84 -4.16
N PHE A 351 9.12 3.55 -3.98
CA PHE A 351 8.28 2.98 -2.92
C PHE A 351 8.79 1.58 -2.53
N TYR A 352 8.28 1.03 -1.44
CA TYR A 352 8.40 -0.38 -1.14
C TYR A 352 7.02 -0.96 -0.79
N GLU A 353 6.88 -2.27 -0.89
CA GLU A 353 5.62 -2.95 -0.62
C GLU A 353 5.77 -4.11 0.34
N ILE A 354 4.73 -4.26 1.17
CA ILE A 354 4.40 -5.50 1.85
C ILE A 354 3.05 -5.92 1.28
N GLU A 355 2.92 -7.19 0.93
CA GLU A 355 1.80 -7.67 0.14
C GLU A 355 1.28 -8.98 0.73
N SER A 356 -0.03 -9.20 0.64
CA SER A 356 -0.64 -10.48 0.95
C SER A 356 -1.63 -10.92 -0.12
N VAL A 357 -1.71 -12.22 -0.34
CA VAL A 357 -2.51 -12.83 -1.41
C VAL A 357 -3.49 -13.80 -0.78
N SER A 358 -4.71 -13.85 -1.31
CA SER A 358 -5.65 -14.92 -0.95
C SER A 358 -5.34 -16.22 -1.71
N PRO A 359 -5.87 -17.37 -1.29
CA PRO A 359 -5.93 -18.53 -2.15
C PRO A 359 -6.65 -18.25 -3.48
N ALA A 360 -6.43 -19.13 -4.45
CA ALA A 360 -7.21 -19.18 -5.69
C ALA A 360 -8.70 -19.37 -5.36
N ALA A 361 -9.55 -18.50 -5.88
CA ALA A 361 -10.98 -18.46 -5.59
C ALA A 361 -11.74 -19.47 -6.46
N PHE A 362 -11.65 -20.76 -6.14
CA PHE A 362 -12.44 -21.80 -6.82
C PHE A 362 -13.91 -21.73 -6.41
N LEU A 363 -14.65 -20.80 -7.01
CA LEU A 363 -16.01 -20.42 -6.63
C LEU A 363 -17.03 -20.87 -7.68
N LYS A 364 -18.11 -21.51 -7.22
CA LYS A 364 -19.34 -21.69 -8.01
C LYS A 364 -20.10 -20.36 -8.14
N PRO A 365 -21.05 -20.25 -9.08
CA PRO A 365 -21.95 -19.10 -9.16
C PRO A 365 -22.58 -18.77 -7.80
N GLY A 366 -22.47 -17.50 -7.40
CA GLY A 366 -22.96 -16.96 -6.14
C GLY A 366 -22.06 -17.21 -4.91
N GLU A 367 -21.02 -18.03 -5.03
CA GLU A 367 -20.05 -18.23 -3.93
C GLU A 367 -19.10 -17.03 -3.79
N LYS A 368 -18.53 -16.90 -2.58
CA LYS A 368 -17.71 -15.76 -2.17
C LYS A 368 -16.43 -16.23 -1.48
N LEU A 369 -15.31 -15.62 -1.82
CA LEU A 369 -14.06 -15.65 -1.07
C LEU A 369 -13.87 -14.29 -0.37
N THR A 370 -13.31 -14.30 0.85
CA THR A 370 -12.97 -13.09 1.60
C THR A 370 -11.53 -13.16 2.07
N HIS A 371 -10.82 -12.03 2.05
CA HIS A 371 -9.44 -11.87 2.52
C HIS A 371 -9.33 -10.60 3.36
N LYS A 372 -8.83 -10.75 4.58
CA LYS A 372 -8.59 -9.64 5.51
C LYS A 372 -7.13 -9.23 5.49
N HIS A 373 -6.91 -7.92 5.53
CA HIS A 373 -5.61 -7.29 5.64
C HIS A 373 -5.70 -6.16 6.68
N SER A 374 -4.65 -5.89 7.43
CA SER A 374 -4.59 -4.77 8.37
C SER A 374 -3.19 -4.17 8.39
N VAL A 375 -3.12 -2.85 8.42
CA VAL A 375 -1.88 -2.08 8.48
C VAL A 375 -1.88 -1.26 9.75
N PHE A 376 -0.74 -1.25 10.44
CA PHE A 376 -0.53 -0.51 11.69
C PHE A 376 0.79 0.26 11.61
N HIS A 377 0.76 1.51 12.01
CA HIS A 377 1.95 2.34 12.16
C HIS A 377 2.13 2.76 13.62
N PHE A 378 3.37 2.70 14.07
CA PHE A 378 3.80 3.15 15.39
C PHE A 378 4.97 4.11 15.24
N THR A 379 4.86 5.26 15.90
CA THR A 379 5.94 6.26 15.98
C THR A 379 6.15 6.67 17.43
N GLY A 380 7.37 7.01 17.80
CA GLY A 380 7.69 7.36 19.18
C GLY A 380 9.11 7.00 19.56
N ASN A 381 9.36 6.85 20.86
CA ASN A 381 10.68 6.50 21.36
C ASN A 381 11.09 5.07 20.93
N LYS A 382 12.36 4.90 20.57
CA LYS A 382 12.92 3.63 20.07
C LYS A 382 12.72 2.47 21.06
N THR A 383 12.84 2.70 22.36
CA THR A 383 12.68 1.65 23.39
C THR A 383 11.26 1.07 23.40
N ALA A 384 10.24 1.92 23.27
CA ALA A 384 8.84 1.54 23.24
C ALA A 384 8.51 0.81 21.93
N LEU A 385 8.95 1.36 20.79
CA LEU A 385 8.82 0.68 19.49
C LEU A 385 9.50 -0.69 19.48
N ASN A 386 10.65 -0.83 20.16
CA ASN A 386 11.36 -2.09 20.26
C ASN A 386 10.58 -3.18 21.00
N LYS A 387 9.80 -2.83 22.02
CA LYS A 387 8.89 -3.78 22.69
C LYS A 387 7.85 -4.33 21.70
N ILE A 388 7.29 -3.45 20.87
CA ILE A 388 6.30 -3.82 19.84
C ILE A 388 6.97 -4.75 18.81
N ALA A 389 8.13 -4.38 18.28
CA ALA A 389 8.85 -5.17 17.28
C ALA A 389 9.21 -6.57 17.80
N LEU A 390 9.70 -6.68 19.04
CA LEU A 390 9.99 -7.97 19.68
C LEU A 390 8.73 -8.82 19.85
N LYS A 391 7.61 -8.21 20.27
CA LYS A 391 6.35 -8.92 20.49
C LYS A 391 5.71 -9.43 19.19
N THR A 392 5.81 -8.64 18.12
CA THR A 392 5.10 -8.89 16.85
C THR A 392 5.96 -9.58 15.81
N LEU A 393 7.15 -9.03 15.52
CA LEU A 393 8.06 -9.51 14.48
C LEU A 393 9.12 -10.48 15.00
N GLY A 394 9.30 -10.57 16.32
CA GLY A 394 10.28 -11.47 16.94
C GLY A 394 11.74 -11.03 16.80
N ILE A 395 11.99 -9.76 16.46
CA ILE A 395 13.32 -9.19 16.26
C ILE A 395 13.41 -7.79 16.85
N SER A 396 14.59 -7.42 17.36
CA SER A 396 14.84 -6.10 17.92
C SER A 396 15.08 -5.05 16.82
N LEU A 397 14.76 -3.78 17.11
CA LEU A 397 15.06 -2.67 16.20
C LEU A 397 16.56 -2.48 15.99
N ASP A 398 17.38 -2.82 16.98
CA ASP A 398 18.84 -2.77 16.87
C ASP A 398 19.37 -3.84 15.91
N ASP A 399 18.84 -5.07 15.98
CA ASP A 399 19.17 -6.13 15.01
C ASP A 399 18.75 -5.74 13.60
N ILE A 400 17.53 -5.22 13.42
CA ILE A 400 17.05 -4.74 12.12
C ILE A 400 18.01 -3.66 11.58
N SER A 401 18.30 -2.65 12.38
CA SER A 401 19.15 -1.50 11.98
C SER A 401 20.60 -1.91 11.68
N ALA A 402 21.09 -2.98 12.31
CA ALA A 402 22.46 -3.46 12.11
C ALA A 402 22.63 -4.38 10.90
N THR A 403 21.54 -4.77 10.24
CA THR A 403 21.53 -5.85 9.25
C THR A 403 22.27 -5.51 7.96
N PHE A 404 22.07 -4.31 7.42
CA PHE A 404 22.66 -3.87 6.15
C PHE A 404 23.46 -2.58 6.37
N LYS A 405 24.76 -2.72 6.59
CA LYS A 405 25.70 -1.59 6.80
C LYS A 405 26.45 -1.24 5.53
#